data_AF-X1B6T0-F1
#
_entry.id   AF-X1B6T0-F1
#
_cell.length_a   1.000
_cell.length_b   1.000
_cell.length_c   1.000
_cell.angle_alpha   90.00
_cell.angle_beta   90.00
_cell.angle_gamma   90.00
#
_symmetry.space_group_name_H-M   'P 1'
#
loop_
_entity.id
_entity.type
_entity.pdbx_description
1 polymer ?
#
loop_
_entity_poly.entity_id
_entity_poly.type
_entity_poly.pdbx_seq_one_letter_code
_entity_poly.pdbx_strand_id
1 'polypeptide(L)'
;MEGGWAVNQSQLLASTMELVMTNGWSRIFNKRRGLETGDPKQFKSFEEVRDAFRKQVVFEMKRGAIASNLGEQLLQPTIFTSALTEDCIENGKCREEGGARYSLGAVTTLGTVDAGNSLAAIKKVVYDDKKITMDQMCQALESNFEGFEDIHKMCLEAPKFGNDDDYADEQVVWVSHLVAKEAMKYKTTYGGTKYAYQ
;
A
#
# COMPACT_ATOMS: atom_id res chain seq x y z
N MET A 1 -10.49 17.94 -19.31
CA MET A 1 -9.79 16.72 -18.84
C MET A 1 -9.08 16.16 -20.06
N GLU A 2 -7.78 16.39 -20.17
CA GLU A 2 -6.97 16.16 -21.39
C GLU A 2 -6.24 14.80 -21.37
N GLY A 3 -6.60 13.91 -20.42
CA GLY A 3 -5.91 12.64 -20.21
C GLY A 3 -6.88 11.45 -20.21
N GLY A 4 -6.40 10.31 -20.72
CA GLY A 4 -7.06 9.03 -20.54
C GLY A 4 -6.60 8.35 -19.25
N TRP A 5 -7.57 8.02 -18.39
CA TRP A 5 -7.32 7.22 -17.19
C TRP A 5 -7.24 5.73 -17.55
N ALA A 6 -6.15 5.11 -17.13
CA ALA A 6 -5.98 3.67 -17.22
C ALA A 6 -6.74 2.95 -16.09
N VAL A 7 -6.82 1.62 -16.12
CA VAL A 7 -7.48 0.86 -15.05
C VAL A 7 -6.72 1.11 -13.73
N ASN A 8 -7.46 1.55 -12.72
CA ASN A 8 -6.86 1.85 -11.43
C ASN A 8 -6.60 0.57 -10.64
N GLN A 9 -5.53 0.61 -9.85
CA GLN A 9 -5.28 -0.39 -8.82
C GLN A 9 -5.51 0.25 -7.45
N SER A 10 -6.07 -0.53 -6.52
CA SER A 10 -6.23 -0.12 -5.13
C SER A 10 -5.38 -1.01 -4.23
N GLN A 11 -4.69 -0.41 -3.27
CA GLN A 11 -3.87 -1.12 -2.29
C GLN A 11 -4.32 -0.78 -0.87
N LEU A 12 -4.54 -1.81 -0.05
CA LEU A 12 -4.91 -1.66 1.36
C LEU A 12 -3.68 -1.85 2.24
N LEU A 13 -3.08 -0.74 2.67
CA LEU A 13 -1.83 -0.74 3.43
C LEU A 13 -1.96 -1.31 4.85
N ALA A 14 -3.17 -1.26 5.42
CA ALA A 14 -3.48 -1.96 6.67
C ALA A 14 -3.33 -3.48 6.52
N SER A 15 -3.75 -4.06 5.39
CA SER A 15 -3.54 -5.48 5.11
C SER A 15 -2.07 -5.81 4.85
N THR A 16 -1.30 -4.86 4.32
CA THR A 16 0.15 -5.02 4.18
C THR A 16 0.83 -5.17 5.54
N MET A 17 0.37 -4.44 6.58
CA MET A 17 0.84 -4.65 7.95
C MET A 17 0.48 -6.04 8.49
N GLU A 18 -0.73 -6.54 8.23
CA GLU A 18 -1.10 -7.92 8.57
C GLU A 18 -0.09 -8.91 7.97
N LEU A 19 0.23 -8.77 6.68
CA LEU A 19 1.19 -9.64 5.99
C LEU A 19 2.60 -9.56 6.56
N VAL A 20 3.01 -8.46 7.18
CA VAL A 20 4.27 -8.40 7.93
C VAL A 20 4.16 -9.23 9.21
N MET A 21 3.10 -9.01 9.98
CA MET A 21 2.87 -9.65 11.28
C MET A 21 2.53 -11.15 11.20
N THR A 22 2.22 -11.65 10.01
CA THR A 22 1.89 -13.06 9.76
C THR A 22 2.84 -13.74 8.77
N ASN A 23 3.98 -13.11 8.45
CA ASN A 23 4.97 -13.60 7.49
C ASN A 23 4.35 -14.02 6.14
N GLY A 24 3.46 -13.17 5.61
CA GLY A 24 2.82 -13.30 4.31
C GLY A 24 1.49 -14.06 4.30
N TRP A 25 1.00 -14.54 5.44
CA TRP A 25 -0.28 -15.26 5.54
C TRP A 25 -1.46 -14.32 5.70
N SER A 26 -2.44 -14.38 4.79
CA SER A 26 -3.68 -13.60 4.96
C SER A 26 -4.72 -14.44 5.69
N ARG A 27 -5.23 -13.92 6.80
CA ARG A 27 -6.27 -14.57 7.61
C ARG A 27 -7.60 -14.62 6.86
N ILE A 28 -7.98 -13.54 6.22
CA ILE A 28 -9.25 -13.44 5.46
C ILE A 28 -9.32 -14.48 4.34
N PHE A 29 -8.23 -14.67 3.60
CA PHE A 29 -8.19 -15.62 2.49
C PHE A 29 -7.73 -17.02 2.89
N ASN A 30 -7.38 -17.22 4.16
CA ASN A 30 -6.79 -18.44 4.71
C ASN A 30 -5.71 -19.06 3.80
N LYS A 31 -4.83 -18.20 3.27
CA LYS A 31 -3.75 -18.61 2.37
C LYS A 31 -2.64 -17.58 2.34
N ARG A 32 -1.45 -18.00 1.91
CA ARG A 32 -0.34 -17.10 1.66
C ARG A 32 -0.68 -16.14 0.51
N ARG A 33 -0.56 -14.84 0.78
CA ARG A 33 -0.82 -13.76 -0.18
C ARG A 33 0.35 -12.81 -0.33
N GLY A 34 1.16 -12.66 0.72
CA GLY A 34 2.39 -11.85 0.73
C GLY A 34 3.66 -12.69 0.59
N LEU A 35 4.79 -12.01 0.67
CA LEU A 35 6.12 -12.60 0.75
C LEU A 35 6.41 -13.16 2.14
N GLU A 36 7.34 -14.11 2.22
CA GLU A 36 7.96 -14.49 3.49
C GLU A 36 9.05 -13.49 3.83
N THR A 37 8.68 -12.44 4.57
CA THR A 37 9.60 -11.37 4.98
C THR A 37 10.40 -11.70 6.25
N GLY A 38 10.15 -12.86 6.86
CA GLY A 38 10.74 -13.30 8.12
C GLY A 38 9.68 -13.44 9.20
N ASP A 39 9.96 -14.28 10.21
CA ASP A 39 9.12 -14.37 11.40
C ASP A 39 9.22 -13.04 12.18
N PRO A 40 8.11 -12.31 12.37
CA PRO A 40 8.15 -11.03 13.06
C PRO A 40 8.70 -11.13 14.47
N LYS A 41 8.52 -12.26 15.15
CA LYS A 41 9.04 -12.50 16.50
C LYS A 41 10.57 -12.44 16.58
N GLN A 42 11.25 -12.62 15.44
CA GLN A 42 12.70 -12.62 15.32
C GLN A 42 13.29 -11.27 14.90
N PHE A 43 12.44 -10.25 14.63
CA PHE A 43 12.93 -8.93 14.22
C PHE A 43 13.63 -8.21 15.38
N LYS A 44 14.92 -7.93 15.21
CA LYS A 44 15.77 -7.35 16.27
C LYS A 44 15.67 -5.83 16.35
N SER A 45 15.16 -5.21 15.29
CA SER A 45 15.08 -3.75 15.16
C SER A 45 13.79 -3.32 14.47
N PHE A 46 13.36 -2.09 14.75
CA PHE A 46 12.23 -1.48 14.04
C PHE A 46 12.47 -1.36 12.53
N GLU A 47 13.72 -1.17 12.11
CA GLU A 47 14.07 -1.09 10.68
C GLU A 47 13.85 -2.42 9.95
N GLU A 48 13.97 -3.57 10.63
CA GLU A 48 13.59 -4.87 10.05
C GLU A 48 12.07 -4.95 9.80
N VAL A 49 11.25 -4.38 10.69
CA VAL A 49 9.79 -4.27 10.49
C VAL A 49 9.49 -3.39 9.27
N ARG A 50 10.14 -2.23 9.16
CA ARG A 50 9.97 -1.33 8.00
C ARG A 50 10.44 -1.98 6.71
N ASP A 51 11.56 -2.70 6.72
CA ASP A 51 12.04 -3.38 5.52
C ASP A 51 11.11 -4.54 5.11
N ALA A 52 10.55 -5.27 6.06
CA ALA A 52 9.52 -6.27 5.81
C ALA A 52 8.27 -5.63 5.18
N PHE A 53 7.77 -4.53 5.75
CA PHE A 53 6.65 -3.77 5.19
C PHE A 53 6.94 -3.28 3.77
N ARG A 54 8.12 -2.70 3.56
CA ARG A 54 8.59 -2.23 2.25
C ARG A 54 8.58 -3.36 1.22
N LYS A 55 9.10 -4.54 1.58
CA LYS A 55 9.09 -5.72 0.70
C LYS A 55 7.68 -6.15 0.33
N GLN A 56 6.74 -6.15 1.29
CA GLN A 56 5.33 -6.44 1.00
C GLN A 56 4.70 -5.40 0.07
N VAL A 57 4.88 -4.09 0.33
CA VAL A 57 4.36 -3.02 -0.53
C VAL A 57 4.86 -3.18 -1.97
N VAL A 58 6.16 -3.35 -2.16
CA VAL A 58 6.76 -3.52 -3.50
C VAL A 58 6.16 -4.73 -4.22
N PHE A 59 5.99 -5.85 -3.51
CA PHE A 59 5.42 -7.06 -4.06
C PHE A 59 3.96 -6.89 -4.49
N GLU A 60 3.14 -6.28 -3.62
CA GLU A 60 1.74 -6.01 -3.89
C GLU A 60 1.57 -5.02 -5.05
N MET A 61 2.35 -3.94 -5.08
CA MET A 61 2.31 -2.94 -6.15
C MET A 61 2.66 -3.53 -7.51
N LYS A 62 3.69 -4.38 -7.58
CA LYS A 62 4.04 -5.08 -8.81
C LYS A 62 2.88 -5.94 -9.31
N ARG A 63 2.21 -6.68 -8.42
CA ARG A 63 1.06 -7.52 -8.77
C ARG A 63 -0.14 -6.70 -9.19
N GLY A 64 -0.42 -5.61 -8.49
CA GLY A 64 -1.44 -4.64 -8.88
C GLY A 64 -1.18 -4.06 -10.27
N ALA A 65 0.08 -3.75 -10.59
CA ALA A 65 0.44 -3.15 -11.87
C ALA A 65 0.22 -4.13 -13.02
N ILE A 66 0.58 -5.41 -12.80
CA ILE A 66 0.30 -6.49 -13.76
C ILE A 66 -1.21 -6.67 -13.95
N ALA A 67 -1.97 -6.71 -12.85
CA ALA A 67 -3.42 -6.91 -12.91
C ALA A 67 -4.15 -5.75 -13.60
N SER A 68 -3.79 -4.51 -13.27
CA SER A 68 -4.36 -3.32 -13.92
C SER A 68 -4.02 -3.26 -15.40
N ASN A 69 -2.77 -3.55 -15.78
CA ASN A 69 -2.37 -3.59 -17.18
C ASN A 69 -3.09 -4.70 -17.96
N LEU A 70 -3.33 -5.86 -17.36
CA LEU A 70 -4.17 -6.90 -17.98
C LEU A 70 -5.61 -6.43 -18.14
N GLY A 71 -6.16 -5.73 -17.15
CA GLY A 71 -7.49 -5.11 -17.22
C GLY A 71 -7.60 -4.06 -18.33
N GLU A 72 -6.56 -3.24 -18.52
CA GLU A 72 -6.48 -2.25 -19.60
C GLU A 72 -6.60 -2.91 -20.98
N GLN A 73 -5.97 -4.07 -21.19
CA GLN A 73 -6.02 -4.80 -22.46
C GLN A 73 -7.41 -5.39 -22.78
N LEU A 74 -8.29 -5.49 -21.78
CA LEU A 74 -9.65 -6.01 -21.95
C LEU A 74 -10.69 -4.89 -22.18
N LEU A 75 -10.28 -3.62 -22.12
CA LEU A 75 -11.16 -2.49 -22.34
C LEU A 75 -11.66 -2.45 -23.78
N GLN A 76 -12.94 -2.13 -23.94
CA GLN A 76 -13.54 -1.92 -25.24
C GLN A 76 -13.37 -0.45 -25.67
N PRO A 77 -13.08 -0.18 -26.96
CA PRO A 77 -12.95 1.17 -27.46
C PRO A 77 -14.22 2.01 -27.22
N THR A 78 -14.05 3.20 -26.65
CA THR A 78 -15.17 4.15 -26.47
C THR A 78 -15.12 5.24 -27.54
N ILE A 79 -15.72 4.97 -28.69
CA ILE A 79 -15.61 5.83 -29.90
C ILE A 79 -16.03 7.27 -29.62
N PHE A 80 -17.21 7.48 -29.01
CA PHE A 80 -17.72 8.83 -28.75
C PHE A 80 -16.78 9.62 -27.84
N THR A 81 -16.32 9.02 -26.75
CA THR A 81 -15.39 9.67 -25.83
C THR A 81 -14.02 9.91 -26.47
N SER A 82 -13.55 8.97 -27.29
CA SER A 82 -12.28 9.09 -28.02
C SER A 82 -12.33 10.23 -29.03
N ALA A 83 -13.45 10.42 -29.75
CA ALA A 83 -13.63 11.54 -30.67
C ALA A 83 -13.64 12.92 -29.98
N LEU A 84 -13.93 12.95 -28.67
CA LEU A 84 -13.88 14.15 -27.83
C LEU A 84 -12.55 14.30 -27.06
N THR A 85 -11.62 13.36 -27.22
CA THR A 85 -10.31 13.37 -26.56
C THR A 85 -9.24 13.83 -27.55
N GLU A 86 -8.44 14.80 -27.15
CA GLU A 86 -7.39 15.37 -27.99
C GLU A 86 -6.36 14.33 -28.45
N ASP A 87 -5.88 14.50 -29.67
CA ASP A 87 -4.95 13.64 -30.41
C ASP A 87 -5.48 12.24 -30.81
N CYS A 88 -6.64 11.80 -30.31
CA CYS A 88 -7.19 10.49 -30.68
C CYS A 88 -7.55 10.39 -32.18
N ILE A 89 -8.15 11.46 -32.74
CA ILE A 89 -8.53 11.51 -34.15
C ILE A 89 -7.27 11.58 -35.02
N GLU A 90 -6.34 12.45 -34.67
CA GLU A 90 -5.06 12.66 -35.36
C GLU A 90 -4.21 11.38 -35.36
N ASN A 91 -4.20 10.63 -34.25
CA ASN A 91 -3.48 9.38 -34.11
C ASN A 91 -4.22 8.17 -34.72
N GLY A 92 -5.50 8.33 -35.11
CA GLY A 92 -6.34 7.25 -35.63
C GLY A 92 -6.54 6.10 -34.64
N LYS A 93 -6.52 6.39 -33.34
CA LYS A 93 -6.60 5.39 -32.26
C LYS A 93 -7.58 5.83 -31.19
N CYS A 94 -8.29 4.86 -30.61
CA CYS A 94 -9.15 5.15 -29.47
C CYS A 94 -8.31 5.45 -28.22
N ARG A 95 -8.93 6.09 -27.22
CA ARG A 95 -8.27 6.38 -25.93
C ARG A 95 -7.78 5.10 -25.26
N GLU A 96 -8.57 4.03 -25.32
CA GLU A 96 -8.26 2.68 -24.82
C GLU A 96 -7.19 1.94 -25.64
N GLU A 97 -6.64 2.57 -26.67
CA GLU A 97 -5.52 2.07 -27.48
C GLU A 97 -4.33 3.04 -27.44
N GLY A 98 -4.36 4.03 -26.53
CA GLY A 98 -3.32 5.04 -26.37
C GLY A 98 -3.38 6.19 -27.37
N GLY A 99 -4.56 6.50 -27.91
CA GLY A 99 -4.73 7.64 -28.83
C GLY A 99 -4.62 9.02 -28.18
N ALA A 100 -4.82 9.13 -26.86
CA ALA A 100 -4.84 10.40 -26.15
C ALA A 100 -3.44 11.00 -25.97
N ARG A 101 -3.35 12.35 -25.99
CA ARG A 101 -2.11 13.12 -25.72
C ARG A 101 -1.37 12.65 -24.46
N TYR A 102 -2.11 12.42 -23.37
CA TYR A 102 -1.58 11.95 -22.10
C TYR A 102 -2.27 10.67 -21.62
N SER A 103 -1.46 9.67 -21.26
CA SER A 103 -1.91 8.48 -20.53
C SER A 103 -1.41 8.55 -19.09
N LEU A 104 -2.34 8.45 -18.14
CA LEU A 104 -2.03 8.42 -16.71
C LEU A 104 -2.61 7.14 -16.11
N GLY A 105 -1.81 6.45 -15.31
CA GLY A 105 -2.29 5.39 -14.45
C GLY A 105 -2.38 5.88 -13.01
N ALA A 106 -3.30 5.32 -12.24
CA ALA A 106 -3.52 5.74 -10.88
C ALA A 106 -3.46 4.55 -9.91
N VAL A 107 -2.81 4.76 -8.78
CA VAL A 107 -2.67 3.83 -7.67
C VAL A 107 -3.34 4.46 -6.47
N THR A 108 -4.49 3.94 -6.08
CA THR A 108 -5.20 4.38 -4.87
C THR A 108 -4.67 3.62 -3.67
N THR A 109 -4.35 4.33 -2.59
CA THR A 109 -4.02 3.69 -1.31
C THR A 109 -5.09 3.92 -0.26
N LEU A 110 -5.40 2.86 0.47
CA LEU A 110 -6.32 2.86 1.61
C LEU A 110 -5.55 2.47 2.86
N GLY A 111 -5.85 3.11 3.98
CA GLY A 111 -5.27 2.78 5.29
C GLY A 111 -3.81 3.19 5.47
N THR A 112 -3.36 4.27 4.81
CA THR A 112 -2.03 4.85 5.04
C THR A 112 -1.84 5.26 6.50
N VAL A 113 -2.86 5.91 7.07
CA VAL A 113 -2.86 6.36 8.48
C VAL A 113 -2.84 5.15 9.42
N ASP A 114 -3.62 4.11 9.14
CA ASP A 114 -3.63 2.88 9.92
C ASP A 114 -2.25 2.20 9.92
N ALA A 115 -1.60 2.10 8.75
CA ALA A 115 -0.26 1.55 8.64
C ALA A 115 0.78 2.41 9.40
N GLY A 116 0.74 3.74 9.24
CA GLY A 116 1.64 4.65 9.94
C GLY A 116 1.47 4.60 11.46
N ASN A 117 0.23 4.62 11.95
CA ASN A 117 -0.07 4.49 13.38
C ASN A 117 0.32 3.12 13.94
N SER A 118 0.18 2.05 13.15
CA SER A 118 0.63 0.70 13.54
C SER A 118 2.16 0.65 13.67
N LEU A 119 2.88 1.23 12.70
CA LEU A 119 4.35 1.35 12.75
C LEU A 119 4.80 2.18 13.95
N ALA A 120 4.14 3.32 14.22
CA ALA A 120 4.43 4.16 15.38
C ALA A 120 4.23 3.41 16.70
N ALA A 121 3.11 2.69 16.85
CA ALA A 121 2.83 1.89 18.03
C ALA A 121 3.87 0.77 18.24
N ILE A 122 4.21 0.02 17.19
CA ILE A 122 5.25 -1.02 17.25
C ILE A 122 6.60 -0.42 17.65
N LYS A 123 7.03 0.65 16.98
CA LYS A 123 8.28 1.34 17.31
C LYS A 123 8.32 1.75 18.77
N LYS A 124 7.24 2.39 19.24
CA LYS A 124 7.16 2.96 20.59
C LYS A 124 7.14 1.88 21.67
N VAL A 125 6.20 0.95 21.58
CA VAL A 125 5.91 0.00 22.66
C VAL A 125 6.91 -1.16 22.68
N VAL A 126 7.38 -1.62 21.52
CA VAL A 126 8.27 -2.80 21.42
C VAL A 126 9.75 -2.42 21.40
N TYR A 127 10.14 -1.40 20.65
CA TYR A 127 11.57 -1.12 20.38
C TYR A 127 12.14 0.03 21.22
N ASP A 128 11.42 1.14 21.35
CA ASP A 128 11.90 2.34 22.05
C ASP A 128 11.69 2.20 23.57
N ASP A 129 10.43 2.05 24.02
CA ASP A 129 10.10 1.94 25.44
C ASP A 129 10.28 0.50 25.96
N LYS A 130 10.30 -0.49 25.06
CA LYS A 130 10.47 -1.93 25.36
C LYS A 130 9.51 -2.45 26.45
N LYS A 131 8.26 -1.97 26.44
CA LYS A 131 7.23 -2.37 27.42
C LYS A 131 6.79 -3.82 27.21
N ILE A 132 6.82 -4.29 25.97
CA ILE A 132 6.48 -5.66 25.58
C ILE A 132 7.48 -6.19 24.54
N THR A 133 7.52 -7.51 24.38
CA THR A 133 8.26 -8.15 23.28
C THR A 133 7.41 -8.22 22.01
N MET A 134 8.07 -8.42 20.85
CA MET A 134 7.36 -8.64 19.59
C MET A 134 6.51 -9.91 19.61
N ASP A 135 6.92 -10.94 20.36
CA ASP A 135 6.11 -12.16 20.54
C ASP A 135 4.80 -11.86 21.28
N GLN A 136 4.84 -11.06 22.35
CA GLN A 136 3.62 -10.61 23.05
C GLN A 136 2.71 -9.77 22.15
N MET A 137 3.27 -8.88 21.32
CA MET A 137 2.49 -8.12 20.33
C MET A 137 1.79 -9.07 19.34
N CYS A 138 2.51 -10.05 18.79
CA CYS A 138 1.93 -11.03 17.87
C CYS A 138 0.81 -11.87 18.53
N GLN A 139 1.00 -12.28 19.78
CA GLN A 139 -0.03 -13.02 20.53
C GLN A 139 -1.28 -12.17 20.78
N ALA A 140 -1.11 -10.90 21.17
CA ALA A 140 -2.22 -9.98 21.37
C ALA A 140 -3.00 -9.75 20.07
N LEU A 141 -2.33 -9.59 18.93
CA LEU A 141 -2.98 -9.44 17.64
C LEU A 141 -3.73 -10.73 17.21
N GLU A 142 -3.18 -11.91 17.50
CA GLU A 142 -3.81 -13.19 17.21
C GLU A 142 -5.12 -13.38 18.00
N SER A 143 -5.16 -12.96 19.26
CA SER A 143 -6.35 -13.05 20.11
C SER A 143 -7.30 -11.86 20.00
N ASN A 144 -7.11 -10.96 19.02
CA ASN A 144 -7.88 -9.71 18.92
C ASN A 144 -7.87 -8.90 20.24
N PHE A 145 -6.72 -8.91 20.92
CA PHE A 145 -6.46 -8.32 22.24
C PHE A 145 -7.25 -8.90 23.42
N GLU A 146 -8.01 -9.99 23.23
CA GLU A 146 -8.67 -10.68 24.35
C GLU A 146 -7.60 -11.26 25.29
N GLY A 147 -7.63 -10.84 26.57
CA GLY A 147 -6.63 -11.19 27.57
C GLY A 147 -5.32 -10.38 27.50
N PHE A 148 -5.25 -9.37 26.63
CA PHE A 148 -4.12 -8.46 26.45
C PHE A 148 -4.60 -7.00 26.39
N GLU A 149 -5.58 -6.66 27.24
CA GLU A 149 -6.21 -5.33 27.27
C GLU A 149 -5.21 -4.21 27.63
N ASP A 150 -4.18 -4.55 28.41
CA ASP A 150 -3.06 -3.66 28.73
C ASP A 150 -2.22 -3.34 27.48
N ILE A 151 -1.90 -4.34 26.66
CA ILE A 151 -1.20 -4.16 25.38
C ILE A 151 -2.05 -3.31 24.43
N HIS A 152 -3.35 -3.59 24.34
CA HIS A 152 -4.26 -2.78 23.53
C HIS A 152 -4.25 -1.32 23.96
N LYS A 153 -4.34 -1.06 25.26
CA LYS A 153 -4.26 0.29 25.82
C LYS A 153 -2.93 0.97 25.49
N MET A 154 -1.80 0.28 25.63
CA MET A 154 -0.49 0.82 25.23
C MET A 154 -0.43 1.20 23.75
N CYS A 155 -1.03 0.38 22.88
CA CYS A 155 -1.12 0.68 21.44
C CYS A 155 -2.01 1.90 21.16
N LEU A 156 -3.09 2.10 21.91
CA LEU A 156 -3.98 3.26 21.78
C LEU A 156 -3.33 4.55 22.28
N GLU A 157 -2.54 4.46 23.36
CA GLU A 157 -1.81 5.59 23.97
C GLU A 157 -0.53 5.97 23.22
N ALA A 158 -0.04 5.12 22.32
CA ALA A 158 1.10 5.46 21.47
C ALA A 158 0.78 6.66 20.55
N PRO A 159 1.78 7.49 20.18
CA PRO A 159 1.60 8.62 19.26
C PRO A 159 0.75 8.29 18.04
N LYS A 160 -0.15 9.22 17.67
CA LYS A 160 -1.09 9.07 16.55
C LYS A 160 -1.00 10.24 15.59
N PHE A 161 -1.02 9.92 14.30
CA PHE A 161 -1.12 10.90 13.23
C PHE A 161 -2.34 11.81 13.41
N GLY A 162 -2.19 13.08 13.01
CA GLY A 162 -3.25 14.09 13.09
C GLY A 162 -3.28 14.86 14.42
N ASN A 163 -2.25 14.71 15.26
CA ASN A 163 -2.09 15.43 16.52
C ASN A 163 -0.86 16.34 16.55
N ASP A 164 -0.27 16.66 15.39
CA ASP A 164 0.97 17.46 15.27
C ASP A 164 2.13 16.81 16.05
N ASP A 165 2.28 15.49 15.90
CA ASP A 165 3.30 14.69 16.58
C ASP A 165 4.23 14.06 15.53
N ASP A 166 5.43 14.64 15.40
CA ASP A 166 6.48 14.22 14.48
C ASP A 166 6.74 12.70 14.55
N TYR A 167 6.61 12.09 15.73
CA TYR A 167 6.88 10.66 15.91
C TYR A 167 5.95 9.79 15.06
N ALA A 168 4.66 10.13 14.99
CA ALA A 168 3.68 9.41 14.20
C ALA A 168 3.65 9.91 12.75
N ASP A 169 3.81 11.23 12.56
CA ASP A 169 3.78 11.87 11.25
C ASP A 169 4.93 11.36 10.37
N GLU A 170 6.13 11.18 10.92
CA GLU A 170 7.26 10.56 10.21
C GLU A 170 6.93 9.18 9.64
N GLN A 171 6.14 8.36 10.35
CA GLN A 171 5.77 7.03 9.87
C GLN A 171 4.78 7.10 8.70
N VAL A 172 3.77 7.98 8.79
CA VAL A 172 2.80 8.19 7.70
C VAL A 172 3.48 8.79 6.48
N VAL A 173 4.36 9.77 6.68
CA VAL A 173 5.18 10.37 5.62
C VAL A 173 6.06 9.32 4.95
N TRP A 174 6.69 8.43 5.73
CA TRP A 174 7.51 7.37 5.16
C TRP A 174 6.70 6.38 4.33
N VAL A 175 5.54 5.91 4.82
CA VAL A 175 4.65 5.02 4.07
C VAL A 175 4.20 5.69 2.77
N SER A 176 3.82 6.97 2.83
CA SER A 176 3.37 7.75 1.67
C SER A 176 4.48 7.90 0.63
N HIS A 177 5.69 8.25 1.06
CA HIS A 177 6.85 8.35 0.17
C HIS A 177 7.23 7.01 -0.46
N LEU A 178 7.17 5.93 0.30
CA LEU A 178 7.43 4.58 -0.20
C LEU A 178 6.49 4.25 -1.36
N VAL A 179 5.18 4.40 -1.14
CA VAL A 179 4.16 4.11 -2.17
C VAL A 179 4.35 5.02 -3.38
N ALA A 180 4.50 6.34 -3.17
CA ALA A 180 4.66 7.28 -4.26
C ALA A 180 5.87 6.95 -5.14
N LYS A 181 7.02 6.68 -4.51
CA LYS A 181 8.26 6.32 -5.21
C LYS A 181 8.15 5.00 -5.95
N GLU A 182 7.46 4.02 -5.36
CA GLU A 182 7.29 2.71 -5.96
C GLU A 182 6.28 2.75 -7.12
N ALA A 183 5.20 3.53 -7.02
CA ALA A 183 4.17 3.67 -8.07
C ALA A 183 4.77 4.18 -9.38
N MET A 184 5.62 5.20 -9.29
CA MET A 184 6.26 5.85 -10.44
C MET A 184 7.18 4.92 -11.25
N LYS A 185 7.53 3.74 -10.72
CA LYS A 185 8.30 2.73 -11.46
C LYS A 185 7.46 1.97 -12.49
N TYR A 186 6.14 1.98 -12.35
CA TYR A 186 5.24 1.22 -13.20
C TYR A 186 4.63 2.10 -14.29
N LYS A 187 4.38 1.48 -15.44
CA LYS A 187 3.78 2.11 -16.62
C LYS A 187 2.43 1.48 -16.94
N THR A 188 1.54 2.28 -17.51
CA THR A 188 0.32 1.81 -18.19
C THR A 188 0.71 1.09 -19.47
N THR A 189 -0.22 0.35 -20.05
CA THR A 189 -0.04 -0.34 -21.35
C THR A 189 0.26 0.63 -22.50
N TYR A 190 -0.10 1.90 -22.36
CA TYR A 190 0.13 2.96 -23.34
C TYR A 190 1.36 3.84 -23.05
N GLY A 191 2.22 3.43 -22.10
CA GLY A 191 3.47 4.12 -21.77
C GLY A 191 3.37 5.26 -20.74
N GLY A 192 2.17 5.52 -20.23
CA GLY A 192 1.90 6.49 -19.16
C GLY A 192 2.50 6.07 -17.82
N THR A 193 2.90 7.03 -16.97
CA THR A 193 3.38 6.72 -15.61
C THR A 193 2.20 6.48 -14.67
N LYS A 194 2.34 5.53 -13.73
CA LYS A 194 1.38 5.34 -12.64
C LYS A 194 1.74 6.22 -11.44
N TYR A 195 0.77 6.98 -10.92
CA TYR A 195 0.95 7.86 -9.76
C TYR A 195 0.13 7.38 -8.58
N ALA A 196 0.70 7.48 -7.37
CA ALA A 196 -0.04 7.25 -6.15
C ALA A 196 -0.91 8.47 -5.84
N TYR A 197 -2.16 8.23 -5.44
CA TYR A 197 -3.04 9.24 -4.87
C TYR A 197 -3.82 8.65 -3.68
N GLN A 198 -4.08 9.50 -2.69
CA GLN A 198 -4.77 9.18 -1.45
C GLN A 198 -6.18 9.76 -1.47
#